data_AF-A0A6G2CD64-F1
#
_entry.id   AF-A0A6G2CD64-F1
#
_cell.length_a   1.000
_cell.length_b   1.000
_cell.length_c   1.000
_cell.angle_alpha   90.00
_cell.angle_beta   90.00
_cell.angle_gamma   90.00
#
_symmetry.space_group_name_H-M   'P 1'
#
loop_
_entity.id
_entity.type
_entity.pdbx_description
1 polymer ?
#
loop_
_entity_poly.entity_id
_entity_poly.type
_entity_poly.pdbx_seq_one_letter_code
_entity_poly.pdbx_strand_id
1 'polypeptide(L)' 'MLEVVKNITLNGVSKIDGQPVAYMNASLSTDANGSNNVNTNIANRELYNANKEQVRQDIADFDEMVYVQEDELVGGQI' A
#
# COMPACT_ATOMS: atom_id res chain seq x y z
N MET A 1 -25.30 -16.71 12.17
CA MET A 1 -25.23 -15.25 11.94
C MET A 1 -24.17 -15.01 10.88
N LEU A 2 -24.45 -14.11 9.93
CA LEU A 2 -23.47 -13.72 8.91
C LEU A 2 -22.61 -12.59 9.48
N GLU A 3 -21.31 -12.81 9.56
CA GLU A 3 -20.34 -11.78 9.91
C GLU A 3 -19.77 -11.22 8.60
N VAL A 4 -19.98 -9.93 8.37
CA VAL A 4 -19.54 -9.24 7.15
C VAL A 4 -18.38 -8.35 7.51
N VAL A 5 -17.17 -8.77 7.15
CA VAL A 5 -15.94 -7.99 7.28
C VAL A 5 -15.63 -7.36 5.93
N LYS A 6 -15.49 -6.04 5.88
CA LYS A 6 -15.05 -5.32 4.69
C LYS A 6 -13.56 -5.04 4.82
N ASN A 7 -12.79 -5.49 3.84
CA ASN A 7 -11.37 -5.21 3.71
C ASN A 7 -11.13 -4.55 2.36
N ILE A 8 -10.25 -3.57 2.32
CA ILE A 8 -9.73 -2.93 1.12
C ILE A 8 -8.29 -3.39 0.94
N THR A 9 -7.96 -3.91 -0.23
CA THR A 9 -6.58 -4.30 -0.56
C THR A 9 -6.07 -3.41 -1.67
N LEU A 10 -4.94 -2.75 -1.43
CA LEU A 10 -4.22 -1.96 -2.42
C LEU A 10 -2.98 -2.70 -2.88
N ASN A 11 -2.68 -2.64 -4.17
CA ASN A 11 -1.51 -3.26 -4.78
C ASN A 11 -0.80 -2.22 -5.65
N GLY A 12 0.39 -1.82 -5.22
CA GLY A 12 1.30 -0.95 -5.97
C GLY A 12 2.41 -1.76 -6.62
N VAL A 13 2.83 -1.36 -7.81
CA VAL A 13 4.05 -1.90 -8.44
C VAL A 13 4.86 -0.73 -8.99
N SER A 14 6.01 -0.47 -8.38
CA SER A 14 6.98 0.48 -8.91
C SER A 14 7.75 -0.20 -10.04
N LYS A 15 7.70 0.39 -11.24
CA LYS A 15 8.39 -0.10 -12.43
C LYS A 15 9.33 0.97 -12.97
N ILE A 16 10.59 0.60 -13.18
CA ILE A 16 11.58 1.43 -13.85
C ILE A 16 11.91 0.76 -15.18
N ASP A 17 11.82 1.50 -16.28
CA ASP A 17 12.04 0.98 -17.64
C ASP A 17 11.23 -0.29 -17.97
N GLY A 18 10.00 -0.37 -17.43
CA GLY A 18 9.11 -1.53 -17.59
C GLY A 18 9.46 -2.74 -16.71
N GLN A 19 10.57 -2.70 -15.97
CA GLN A 19 10.98 -3.73 -15.02
C GLN A 19 10.42 -3.43 -13.62
N PRO A 20 9.74 -4.39 -12.97
CA PRO A 20 9.23 -4.19 -11.61
C PRO A 20 10.39 -4.17 -10.60
N VAL A 21 10.51 -3.06 -9.88
CA VAL A 21 11.58 -2.82 -8.91
C VAL A 21 11.10 -3.05 -7.48
N ALA A 22 9.89 -2.57 -7.16
CA ALA A 22 9.26 -2.79 -5.88
C ALA A 22 7.78 -3.15 -6.05
N TYR A 23 7.29 -3.97 -5.14
CA TYR A 23 5.89 -4.36 -5.01
C TYR A 23 5.40 -3.89 -3.66
N MET A 24 4.32 -3.12 -3.65
CA MET A 24 3.67 -2.66 -2.44
C MET A 24 2.31 -3.34 -2.34
N ASN A 25 1.96 -3.78 -1.15
CA ASN A 25 0.64 -4.30 -0.85
C ASN A 25 0.18 -3.74 0.49
N ALA A 26 -1.01 -3.16 0.50
CA ALA A 26 -1.68 -2.76 1.73
C ALA A 26 -2.99 -3.50 1.86
N SER A 27 -3.30 -3.91 3.09
CA SER A 27 -4.59 -4.45 3.47
C SER A 27 -5.13 -3.60 4.60
N LEU A 28 -6.24 -2.92 4.31
CA LEU A 28 -6.95 -2.04 5.22
C LEU A 28 -8.25 -2.70 5.63
N SER A 29 -8.51 -2.73 6.93
CA SER A 29 -9.75 -3.27 7.47
C SER A 29 -10.68 -2.14 7.87
N THR A 30 -11.98 -2.30 7.61
CA THR A 30 -12.98 -1.34 8.07
C THR A 30 -13.53 -1.67 9.46
N ASP A 31 -13.01 -2.71 10.10
CA ASP A 31 -13.35 -3.05 11.47
C ASP A 31 -12.50 -2.22 12.42
N ALA A 32 -13.11 -1.68 13.49
CA ALA A 32 -12.41 -0.93 14.53
C ALA A 32 -11.33 -1.76 15.25
N ASN A 33 -11.42 -3.10 15.19
CA ASN A 33 -10.38 -4.03 15.69
C ASN A 33 -9.52 -4.65 14.57
N GLY A 34 -9.79 -4.29 13.32
CA GLY A 34 -9.05 -4.80 12.17
C GLY A 34 -7.65 -4.22 12.12
N SER A 35 -6.66 -5.05 11.78
CA SER A 35 -5.28 -4.60 11.63
C SER A 35 -5.03 -4.13 10.20
N ASN A 36 -4.53 -2.91 10.07
CA ASN A 36 -4.01 -2.44 8.80
C ASN A 36 -2.56 -2.92 8.64
N ASN A 37 -2.23 -3.38 7.45
CA ASN A 37 -0.89 -3.86 7.14
C ASN A 37 -0.44 -3.29 5.80
N VAL A 38 0.73 -2.68 5.79
CA VAL A 38 1.41 -2.25 4.58
C VAL A 38 2.72 -3.01 4.48
N ASN A 39 2.89 -3.71 3.37
CA ASN A 39 4.07 -4.49 3.08
C ASN A 39 4.69 -4.04 1.76
N THR A 40 6.00 -3.80 1.80
CA THR A 40 6.78 -3.40 0.63
C THR A 40 7.88 -4.41 0.39
N ASN A 41 7.92 -4.97 -0.81
CA ASN A 41 8.91 -5.94 -1.24
C ASN A 41 9.74 -5.39 -2.40
N ILE A 42 11.04 -5.23 -2.19
CA ILE A 42 11.98 -4.81 -3.24
C ILE A 42 12.42 -6.05 -4.01
N ALA A 43 11.93 -6.20 -5.24
CA ALA A 43 12.27 -7.32 -6.10
C ALA A 43 13.60 -7.14 -6.83
N ASN A 44 13.98 -5.92 -7.18
CA ASN A 44 15.24 -5.63 -7.85
C ASN A 44 16.06 -4.58 -7.09
N ARG A 45 17.00 -5.06 -6.27
CA ARG A 45 17.87 -4.19 -5.46
C ARG A 45 18.84 -3.34 -6.29
N GLU A 46 19.27 -3.80 -7.46
CA GLU A 46 20.20 -3.07 -8.31
C GLU A 46 19.51 -1.86 -8.95
N LEU A 47 18.35 -2.09 -9.57
CA LEU A 47 17.51 -1.00 -10.11
C LEU A 47 17.02 -0.07 -9.00
N TYR A 48 16.67 -0.61 -7.84
CA TYR A 48 16.34 0.20 -6.67
C TYR A 48 17.51 1.09 -6.27
N ASN A 49 18.73 0.55 -6.20
CA ASN A 49 19.89 1.35 -5.81
C ASN A 49 20.23 2.44 -6.84
N ALA A 50 20.01 2.17 -8.12
CA ALA A 50 20.20 3.15 -9.19
C ALA A 50 19.12 4.24 -9.19
N ASN A 51 17.89 3.91 -8.78
CA ASN A 51 16.72 4.80 -8.84
C ASN A 51 16.05 5.00 -7.46
N LYS A 52 16.86 5.07 -6.39
CA LYS A 52 16.34 5.07 -5.00
C LYS A 52 15.33 6.17 -4.76
N GLU A 53 15.61 7.35 -5.30
CA GLU A 53 14.80 8.54 -5.08
C GLU A 53 13.40 8.33 -5.64
N GLN A 54 13.31 7.85 -6.89
CA GLN A 54 12.04 7.56 -7.54
C GLN A 54 11.28 6.41 -6.87
N VAL A 55 11.95 5.29 -6.57
CA VAL A 55 11.24 4.16 -5.92
C VAL A 55 10.79 4.52 -4.50
N ARG A 56 11.54 5.36 -3.77
CA ARG A 56 11.09 5.86 -2.47
C ARG A 56 9.92 6.82 -2.60
N GLN A 57 9.90 7.66 -3.63
CA GLN A 57 8.75 8.51 -3.93
C GLN A 57 7.52 7.65 -4.23
N ASP A 58 7.64 6.64 -5.10
CA ASP A 58 6.53 5.73 -5.41
C ASP A 58 5.98 5.01 -4.15
N ILE A 59 6.86 4.63 -3.22
CA ILE A 59 6.47 4.02 -1.93
C ILE A 59 5.76 5.05 -1.05
N ALA A 60 6.29 6.27 -0.95
CA ALA A 60 5.67 7.33 -0.15
C ALA A 60 4.29 7.72 -0.69
N ASP A 61 4.16 7.85 -2.00
CA ASP A 61 2.88 8.14 -2.67
C ASP A 61 1.87 7.00 -2.44
N PHE A 62 2.34 5.75 -2.43
CA PHE A 62 1.51 4.59 -2.08
C PHE A 62 1.05 4.63 -0.61
N ASP A 63 1.97 4.92 0.31
CA ASP A 63 1.65 5.03 1.73
C ASP A 63 0.65 6.18 1.98
N GLU A 64 0.80 7.32 1.29
CA GLU A 64 -0.17 8.43 1.34
C GLU A 64 -1.55 8.00 0.84
N MET A 65 -1.62 7.27 -0.27
CA MET A 65 -2.89 6.70 -0.75
C MET A 65 -3.52 5.77 0.28
N VAL A 66 -2.72 4.95 0.97
CA VAL A 66 -3.20 4.07 2.04
C VAL A 66 -3.78 4.91 3.17
N TYR A 67 -3.10 5.96 3.64
CA TYR A 67 -3.60 6.84 4.69
C TYR A 67 -4.90 7.55 4.31
N VAL A 68 -5.01 8.04 3.07
CA VAL A 68 -6.27 8.64 2.59
C VAL A 68 -7.41 7.62 2.63
N GLN A 69 -7.15 6.37 2.24
CA GLN A 69 -8.16 5.32 2.34
C GLN A 69 -8.48 4.95 3.79
N GLU A 70 -7.50 4.90 4.69
CA GLU A 70 -7.72 4.71 6.13
C GLU A 70 -8.62 5.82 6.70
N ASP A 71 -8.33 7.08 6.37
CA ASP A 71 -9.11 8.23 6.81
C ASP A 71 -10.53 8.22 6.23
N GLU A 72 -10.72 7.82 4.96
CA GLU A 72 -12.06 7.64 4.36
C GLU A 72 -12.84 6.50 5.04
N LEU A 73 -12.15 5.43 5.44
CA LEU A 73 -12.76 4.29 6.14
C LEU A 73 -13.17 4.64 7.58
N VAL A 74 -12.32 5.38 8.30
CA VAL A 74 -12.58 5.83 9.68
C VAL A 74 -13.59 6.99 9.70
N GLY A 75 -13.47 7.93 8.77
CA GLY A 75 -14.35 9.10 8.63
C GLY A 75 -15.78 8.78 8.21
N GLY A 76 -16.07 7.53 7.80
CA GLY A 76 -17.41 7.03 7.51
C GLY A 76 -18.26 6.64 8.73
N GLN A 77 -17.70 6.70 9.95
CA GLN A 77 -18.43 6.48 11.21
C GLN A 77 -18.54 7.77 12.02
N ILE A 78 -19.45 8.66 11.62
CA ILE A 78 -20.02 9.69 12.50
C ILE A 78 -21.52 9.81 12.26
#